data_AF-A0A954F8B1-F1
#
_entry.id   AF-A0A954F8B1-F1
#
_cell.length_a   1.000
_cell.length_b   1.000
_cell.length_c   1.000
_cell.angle_alpha   90.00
_cell.angle_beta   90.00
_cell.angle_gamma   90.00
#
_symmetry.space_group_name_H-M   'P 1'
#
loop_
_entity.id
_entity.type
_entity.pdbx_description
1 polymer ?
#
loop_
_entity_poly.entity_id
_entity_poly.type
_entity_poly.pdbx_seq_one_letter_code
_entity_poly.pdbx_strand_id
1 'polypeptide(L)'
;DESASGIDVVADPRTDAPEERMRRDELMSLLAQRLSVQEYRIVYLKYWEDLTMREIGELTGLSESRVCKIHTRLIYRLRDRFQESETSA
;
A
#
# COMPACT_ATOMS: atom_id res chain seq x y z
N ASP A 1 2.04 -38.21 -31.11
CA ASP A 1 2.16 -38.53 -29.68
C ASP A 1 3.50 -38.06 -29.16
N GLU A 2 3.62 -37.15 -28.22
CA GLU A 2 2.64 -36.50 -27.34
C GLU A 2 3.07 -35.05 -27.14
N SER A 3 2.04 -34.20 -27.06
CA SER A 3 2.12 -32.75 -26.98
C SER A 3 2.72 -32.28 -25.66
N ALA A 4 3.64 -31.33 -25.75
CA ALA A 4 4.01 -30.48 -24.62
C ALA A 4 2.79 -29.65 -24.18
N SER A 5 2.28 -29.85 -22.98
CA SER A 5 1.27 -29.00 -22.34
C SER A 5 1.06 -29.46 -20.90
N GLY A 6 1.11 -28.65 -19.85
CA GLY A 6 1.45 -27.26 -19.69
C GLY A 6 1.81 -27.14 -18.21
N ILE A 7 2.81 -26.33 -17.88
CA ILE A 7 3.11 -26.04 -16.48
C ILE A 7 1.95 -25.18 -15.98
N ASP A 8 1.04 -25.79 -15.22
CA ASP A 8 -0.01 -25.09 -14.52
C ASP A 8 0.65 -24.26 -13.42
N VAL A 9 0.94 -23.00 -13.73
CA VAL A 9 1.48 -22.03 -12.76
C VAL A 9 0.34 -21.70 -11.81
N VAL A 10 0.18 -22.53 -10.78
CA VAL A 10 -0.67 -22.25 -9.64
C VAL A 10 -0.10 -21.01 -8.95
N ALA A 11 -0.71 -19.86 -9.19
CA ALA A 11 -0.41 -18.63 -8.47
C ALA A 11 -0.66 -18.88 -6.98
N ASP A 12 0.38 -18.84 -6.13
CA ASP A 12 0.21 -18.96 -4.69
C ASP A 12 -0.56 -17.72 -4.21
N PRO A 13 -1.79 -17.87 -3.67
CA PRO A 13 -2.61 -16.75 -3.22
C PRO A 13 -2.01 -16.01 -2.02
N ARG A 14 -0.88 -16.49 -1.48
CA ARG A 14 -0.12 -15.85 -0.39
C ARG A 14 1.02 -14.97 -0.87
N THR A 15 1.29 -14.95 -2.18
CA THR A 15 2.26 -14.03 -2.77
C THR A 15 1.54 -12.96 -3.55
N ASP A 16 1.63 -11.72 -3.07
CA ASP A 16 1.28 -10.54 -3.86
C ASP A 16 2.00 -10.61 -5.21
N ALA A 17 1.28 -10.31 -6.29
CA ALA A 17 1.87 -10.22 -7.62
C ALA A 17 3.09 -9.28 -7.58
N PRO A 18 4.16 -9.56 -8.34
CA PRO A 18 5.37 -8.74 -8.32
C PRO A 18 5.09 -7.26 -8.60
N GLU A 19 4.09 -6.96 -9.44
CA GLU A 19 3.61 -5.60 -9.69
C GLU A 19 3.03 -4.93 -8.44
N GLU A 20 2.24 -5.65 -7.65
CA GLU A 20 1.60 -5.12 -6.45
C GLU A 20 2.62 -4.86 -5.35
N ARG A 21 3.59 -5.77 -5.18
CA ARG A 21 4.74 -5.54 -4.29
C ARG A 21 5.54 -4.31 -4.70
N MET A 22 5.82 -4.17 -5.99
CA MET A 22 6.56 -3.02 -6.51
C MET A 22 5.81 -1.70 -6.28
N ARG A 23 4.49 -1.67 -6.50
CA ARG A 23 3.64 -0.51 -6.19
C ARG A 23 3.64 -0.17 -4.70
N ARG A 24 3.58 -1.17 -3.83
CA ARG A 24 3.66 -0.97 -2.37
C ARG A 24 5.02 -0.41 -1.98
N ASP A 25 6.12 -1.01 -2.44
CA ASP A 25 7.48 -0.55 -2.15
C ASP A 25 7.73 0.90 -2.62
N GLU A 26 7.21 1.26 -3.79
CA GLU A 26 7.26 2.62 -4.33
C GLU A 26 6.45 3.60 -3.46
N LEU A 27 5.23 3.21 -3.08
CA LEU A 27 4.39 3.96 -2.15
C LEU A 27 5.12 4.26 -0.84
N MET A 28 5.75 3.26 -0.22
CA MET A 28 6.50 3.48 1.02
C MET A 28 7.74 4.34 0.84
N SER A 29 8.45 4.18 -0.27
CA SER A 29 9.62 5.01 -0.59
C SER A 29 9.26 6.49 -0.74
N LEU A 30 8.10 6.77 -1.35
CA LEU A 30 7.57 8.13 -1.50
C LEU A 30 7.10 8.72 -0.17
N LEU A 31 6.57 7.88 0.72
CA LEU A 31 6.04 8.28 2.01
C LEU A 31 7.13 8.44 3.09
N ALA A 32 8.15 7.58 3.10
CA ALA A 32 9.16 7.49 4.15
C ALA A 32 9.90 8.81 4.43
N GLN A 33 10.02 9.71 3.46
CA GLN A 33 10.75 10.98 3.63
C GLN A 33 9.94 12.08 4.33
N ARG A 34 8.62 11.95 4.45
CA ARG A 34 7.73 13.05 4.88
C ARG A 34 6.61 12.64 5.84
N LEU A 35 6.52 11.36 6.20
CA LEU A 35 5.55 10.88 7.17
C LEU A 35 6.05 10.99 8.61
N SER A 36 5.15 11.37 9.51
CA SER A 36 5.32 11.09 10.92
C SER A 36 5.32 9.58 11.19
N VAL A 37 5.92 9.16 12.31
CA VAL A 37 5.93 7.75 12.76
C VAL A 37 4.52 7.14 12.78
N GLN A 38 3.53 7.93 13.18
CA GLN A 38 2.14 7.48 13.25
C GLN A 38 1.52 7.28 11.86
N GLU A 39 1.79 8.19 10.91
CA GLU A 39 1.32 8.06 9.53
C GLU A 39 1.96 6.85 8.84
N TYR A 40 3.28 6.67 9.01
CA TYR A 40 4.01 5.52 8.47
C TYR A 40 3.41 4.21 8.98
N ARG A 41 3.16 4.13 10.30
CA ARG A 41 2.57 2.95 10.92
C ARG A 41 1.18 2.64 10.37
N ILE A 42 0.33 3.63 10.15
CA ILE A 42 -1.01 3.43 9.56
C ILE A 42 -0.91 2.86 8.14
N VAL A 43 0.02 3.37 7.32
CA VAL A 43 0.21 2.89 5.94
C VAL A 43 0.79 1.48 5.93
N TYR A 44 1.81 1.22 6.74
CA TYR A 44 2.39 -0.12 6.86
C TYR A 44 1.33 -1.14 7.24
N LEU A 45 0.55 -0.88 8.30
CA LEU A 45 -0.51 -1.78 8.75
C LEU A 45 -1.59 -1.97 7.68
N LYS A 46 -1.88 -0.95 6.85
CA LYS A 46 -2.90 -1.06 5.81
C LYS A 46 -2.44 -1.85 4.58
N TYR A 47 -1.19 -1.68 4.15
CA TYR A 47 -0.71 -2.21 2.87
C TYR A 47 0.21 -3.42 2.98
N TRP A 48 0.87 -3.63 4.13
CA TRP A 48 1.71 -4.81 4.37
C TRP A 48 1.02 -5.88 5.19
N GLU A 49 0.32 -5.45 6.25
CA GLU A 49 -0.39 -6.38 7.14
C GLU A 49 -1.86 -6.58 6.74
N ASP A 50 -2.30 -5.90 5.67
CA ASP A 50 -3.67 -5.90 5.13
C ASP A 50 -4.79 -5.67 6.17
N LEU A 51 -4.50 -4.88 7.20
CA LEU A 51 -5.46 -4.62 8.26
C LEU A 51 -6.57 -3.66 7.82
N THR A 52 -7.75 -3.85 8.40
CA THR A 52 -8.89 -2.94 8.24
C THR A 52 -8.66 -1.65 9.03
N MET A 53 -9.35 -0.56 8.64
CA MET A 53 -9.23 0.73 9.35
C MET A 53 -9.63 0.63 10.83
N ARG A 54 -10.54 -0.29 11.15
CA ARG A 54 -10.96 -0.60 12.51
C ARG A 54 -9.83 -1.25 13.32
N GLU A 55 -9.23 -2.31 12.79
CA GLU A 55 -8.10 -3.03 13.44
C GLU A 55 -6.88 -2.11 13.61
N ILE A 56 -6.60 -1.28 12.62
CA ILE A 56 -5.54 -0.26 12.71
C ILE A 56 -5.85 0.74 13.83
N GLY A 57 -7.12 1.15 13.97
CA GLY A 57 -7.55 2.03 15.05
C GLY A 57 -7.30 1.42 16.41
N GLU A 58 -7.73 0.18 16.60
CA GLU A 58 -7.52 -0.59 17.84
C GLU A 58 -6.03 -0.73 18.18
N LEU A 59 -5.17 -1.07 17.21
CA LEU A 59 -3.72 -1.22 17.40
C LEU A 59 -2.97 0.09 17.64
N THR A 60 -3.46 1.20 17.10
CA THR A 60 -2.79 2.52 17.19
C THR A 60 -3.38 3.42 18.29
N GLY A 61 -4.41 2.95 19.01
CA GLY A 61 -5.12 3.75 20.02
C GLY A 61 -5.94 4.89 19.41
N LEU A 62 -6.36 4.76 18.15
CA LEU A 62 -7.14 5.74 17.40
C LEU A 62 -8.54 5.21 17.11
N SER A 63 -9.50 6.12 16.88
CA SER A 63 -10.77 5.72 16.28
C SER A 63 -10.60 5.39 14.80
N GLU A 64 -11.40 4.47 14.28
CA GLU A 64 -11.46 4.15 12.84
C GLU A 64 -11.62 5.41 11.97
N SER A 65 -12.51 6.33 12.37
CA SER A 65 -12.71 7.61 11.67
C SER A 65 -11.43 8.46 11.60
N ARG A 66 -10.62 8.45 12.66
CA ARG A 66 -9.34 9.16 12.67
C ARG A 66 -8.33 8.49 11.74
N VAL A 67 -8.29 7.15 11.71
CA VAL A 67 -7.46 6.40 10.76
C VAL A 67 -7.86 6.69 9.32
N CYS A 68 -9.15 6.64 8.99
CA CYS A 68 -9.67 7.01 7.66
C CYS A 68 -9.24 8.42 7.25
N LYS A 69 -9.37 9.42 8.13
CA LYS A 69 -8.94 10.79 7.84
C LYS A 69 -7.44 10.90 7.57
N ILE A 70 -6.61 10.21 8.37
CA ILE A 70 -5.17 10.19 8.17
C ILE A 70 -4.87 9.55 6.82
N HIS A 71 -5.40 8.35 6.56
CA HIS A 71 -5.22 7.62 5.31
C HIS A 71 -5.60 8.47 4.10
N THR A 72 -6.80 9.05 4.08
CA THR A 72 -7.26 9.95 3.01
C THR A 72 -6.29 11.11 2.77
N ARG A 73 -5.82 11.77 3.83
CA ARG A 73 -4.86 12.88 3.73
C ARG A 73 -3.52 12.43 3.14
N LEU A 74 -3.08 11.21 3.41
CA LEU A 74 -1.85 10.65 2.84
C LEU A 74 -2.02 10.37 1.34
N ILE A 75 -3.14 9.77 0.94
CA ILE A 75 -3.46 9.53 -0.47
C ILE A 75 -3.53 10.83 -1.27
N TYR A 76 -4.15 11.87 -0.72
CA TYR A 76 -4.17 13.19 -1.37
C TYR A 76 -2.77 13.77 -1.57
N ARG A 77 -1.91 13.72 -0.54
CA ARG A 77 -0.53 14.20 -0.64
C ARG A 77 0.30 13.43 -1.67
N LEU A 78 0.05 12.14 -1.82
CA LEU A 78 0.71 11.31 -2.82
C LEU A 78 0.27 11.70 -4.23
N ARG A 79 -1.05 11.80 -4.45
CA ARG A 79 -1.62 12.17 -5.74
C ARG A 79 -1.11 13.53 -6.23
N ASP A 80 -1.04 14.51 -5.35
CA ASP A 80 -0.53 15.85 -5.64
C ASP A 80 0.90 15.78 -6.21
N ARG A 81 1.78 14.99 -5.57
CA ARG A 81 3.16 14.80 -6.06
C ARG A 81 3.26 14.12 -7.42
N PHE A 82 2.42 13.12 -7.69
CA PHE A 82 2.41 12.46 -8.99
C PHE A 82 1.98 13.43 -10.10
N GLN A 83 0.99 14.28 -9.82
CA GLN A 83 0.54 15.31 -10.76
C GLN A 83 1.59 16.40 -11.00
N GLU A 84 2.35 16.79 -9.98
CA GLU A 84 3.48 17.72 -10.13
C GLU A 84 4.61 17.12 -10.98
N SER A 85 4.89 15.82 -10.84
CA SER A 85 5.93 15.14 -11.63
C SER A 85 5.56 14.93 -13.10
N GLU A 86 4.28 14.79 -13.44
CA GLU A 86 3.81 14.72 -14.84
C GLU A 86 3.77 16.09 -15.53
N THR A 87 3.68 17.18 -14.78
CA THR A 87 3.61 18.55 -15.33
C THR A 87 5.00 19.17 -15.57
N SER A 88 6.05 18.58 -15.02
CA SER A 88 7.45 19.03 -15.20
C SER A 88 8.27 18.18 -16.19
N ALA A 89 7.62 17.31 -16.96
CA ALA A 89 8.21 16.56 -18.08
C ALA A 89 7.68 17.08 -19.42
#